data_AF-A0A969VHB6-F1
#
_entry.id   AF-A0A969VHB6-F1
#
_cell.length_a   1.000
_cell.length_b   1.000
_cell.length_c   1.000
_cell.angle_alpha   90.00
_cell.angle_beta   90.00
_cell.angle_gamma   90.00
#
_symmetry.space_group_name_H-M   'P 1'
#
loop_
_entity.id
_entity.type
_entity.pdbx_description
1 polymer ?
#
loop_
_entity_poly.entity_id
_entity_poly.type
_entity_poly.pdbx_seq_one_letter_code
_entity_poly.pdbx_strand_id
1 'polypeptide(L)'
;MPNWNWPADRKTSEEKVALLQDAIRDKKYKQALKPFNWIIANAPDLNSSIYVHGAAIYEALANREKVAVKKKIYIDSLLLVYNLRMMHCNDKENVLWRKASSAFRF
;
A
#
# COMPACT_ATOMS: atom_id res chain seq x y z
N MET A 1 -9.03 15.59 11.09
CA MET A 1 -9.42 14.78 9.93
C MET A 1 -8.14 14.36 9.22
N PRO A 2 -7.99 13.15 8.65
CA PRO A 2 -6.83 12.87 7.82
C PRO A 2 -6.82 13.89 6.68
N ASN A 3 -5.73 14.64 6.50
CA ASN A 3 -5.61 15.62 5.43
C ASN A 3 -5.49 14.85 4.10
N TRP A 4 -6.50 14.96 3.23
CA TRP A 4 -6.49 14.38 1.89
C TRP A 4 -5.96 15.43 0.90
N ASN A 5 -4.89 15.09 0.16
CA ASN A 5 -4.33 15.93 -0.89
C ASN A 5 -4.89 15.53 -2.27
N TRP A 6 -6.10 15.97 -2.58
CA TRP A 6 -6.76 15.59 -3.83
C TRP A 6 -6.07 16.23 -5.05
N PRO A 7 -5.76 15.46 -6.11
CA PRO A 7 -5.24 16.02 -7.36
C PRO A 7 -6.35 16.71 -8.16
N ALA A 8 -5.97 17.38 -9.26
CA ALA A 8 -6.92 18.05 -10.15
C ALA A 8 -8.02 17.10 -10.66
N ASP A 9 -7.66 15.87 -11.02
CA ASP A 9 -8.64 14.81 -11.30
C ASP A 9 -9.08 14.09 -10.01
N ARG A 10 -9.87 14.82 -9.23
CA ARG A 10 -10.39 14.34 -7.95
C ARG A 10 -11.34 13.15 -8.12
N LYS A 11 -12.21 13.17 -9.14
CA LYS A 11 -13.23 12.13 -9.35
C LYS A 11 -12.60 10.76 -9.58
N THR A 12 -11.57 10.69 -10.42
CA THR A 12 -10.86 9.41 -10.66
C THR A 12 -10.14 8.94 -9.39
N SER A 13 -9.56 9.87 -8.63
CA SER A 13 -8.86 9.53 -7.38
C SER A 13 -9.82 8.99 -6.32
N GLU A 14 -10.99 9.61 -6.15
CA GLU A 14 -12.04 9.14 -5.24
C GLU A 14 -12.53 7.74 -5.64
N GLU A 15 -12.74 7.49 -6.93
CA GLU A 15 -13.11 6.17 -7.44
C GLU A 15 -12.03 5.12 -7.11
N LYS A 16 -10.75 5.42 -7.32
CA LYS A 16 -9.66 4.47 -7.00
C LYS A 16 -9.55 4.22 -5.50
N VAL A 17 -9.74 5.23 -4.67
CA VAL A 17 -9.76 5.06 -3.21
C VAL A 17 -10.91 4.14 -2.79
N ALA A 18 -12.12 4.36 -3.31
CA ALA A 18 -13.29 3.53 -3.02
C ALA A 18 -13.04 2.07 -3.46
N LEU A 19 -12.58 1.86 -4.70
CA LEU A 19 -12.25 0.52 -5.22
C LEU A 19 -11.16 -0.18 -4.39
N LEU A 20 -10.16 0.56 -3.94
CA LEU A 20 -9.10 0.04 -3.07
C LEU A 20 -9.69 -0.44 -1.72
N GLN A 21 -10.48 0.40 -1.07
CA GLN A 21 -11.08 0.10 0.23
C GLN A 21 -12.05 -1.07 0.15
N ASP A 22 -12.91 -1.10 -0.87
CA ASP A 22 -13.85 -2.19 -1.12
C ASP A 22 -13.12 -3.52 -1.35
N ALA A 23 -12.08 -3.52 -2.19
CA ALA A 23 -11.30 -4.72 -2.47
C ALA A 23 -10.57 -5.23 -1.22
N ILE A 24 -10.08 -4.34 -0.36
CA ILE A 24 -9.45 -4.72 0.92
C ILE A 24 -10.48 -5.28 1.90
N ARG A 25 -11.64 -4.63 2.04
CA ARG A 25 -12.75 -5.10 2.89
C ARG A 25 -13.18 -6.51 2.49
N ASP A 26 -13.32 -6.76 1.19
CA ASP A 26 -13.68 -8.06 0.62
C ASP A 26 -12.50 -9.06 0.59
N LYS A 27 -11.31 -8.68 1.09
CA LYS A 27 -10.06 -9.48 1.07
C LYS A 27 -9.62 -9.90 -0.34
N LYS A 28 -10.05 -9.17 -1.38
CA LYS A 28 -9.69 -9.33 -2.79
C LYS A 28 -8.36 -8.63 -3.09
N TYR A 29 -7.29 -9.02 -2.37
CA TYR A 29 -5.99 -8.32 -2.41
C TYR A 29 -5.36 -8.22 -3.80
N LYS A 30 -5.52 -9.24 -4.66
CA LYS A 30 -5.03 -9.16 -6.05
C LYS A 30 -5.75 -8.08 -6.87
N GLN A 31 -7.05 -7.89 -6.63
CA GLN A 31 -7.83 -6.85 -7.31
C GLN A 31 -7.46 -5.47 -6.76
N ALA A 32 -7.16 -5.38 -5.46
CA ALA A 32 -6.74 -4.15 -4.78
C ALA A 32 -5.41 -3.57 -5.31
N LEU A 33 -4.55 -4.39 -5.92
CA LEU A 33 -3.30 -3.93 -6.54
C LEU A 33 -3.53 -2.91 -7.66
N LYS A 34 -4.59 -3.08 -8.46
CA LYS A 34 -4.88 -2.17 -9.59
C LYS A 34 -5.16 -0.73 -9.13
N PRO A 35 -6.14 -0.46 -8.25
CA PRO A 35 -6.35 0.89 -7.74
C PRO A 35 -5.18 1.40 -6.90
N PHE A 36 -4.54 0.54 -6.08
CA PHE A 36 -3.37 0.94 -5.30
C PHE A 36 -2.23 1.46 -6.18
N ASN A 37 -1.83 0.69 -7.20
CA ASN A 37 -0.76 1.05 -8.12
C ASN A 37 -1.08 2.33 -8.90
N TRP A 38 -2.35 2.54 -9.25
CA TRP A 38 -2.77 3.78 -9.89
C TRP A 38 -2.59 4.98 -8.95
N ILE A 39 -3.01 4.88 -7.69
CA ILE A 39 -2.92 6.00 -6.73
C ILE A 39 -1.45 6.36 -6.49
N ILE A 40 -0.57 5.39 -6.20
CA ILE A 40 0.85 5.71 -5.94
C ILE A 40 1.59 6.28 -7.15
N ALA A 41 1.07 6.06 -8.38
CA ALA A 41 1.66 6.60 -9.59
C ALA A 41 1.15 8.01 -9.94
N ASN A 42 -0.09 8.35 -9.58
CA ASN A 42 -0.75 9.59 -10.00
C ASN A 42 -0.98 10.59 -8.87
N ALA A 43 -1.11 10.11 -7.63
CA ALA A 43 -1.36 10.91 -6.43
C ALA A 43 -0.66 10.27 -5.20
N PRO A 44 0.68 10.15 -5.19
CA PRO A 44 1.42 9.48 -4.14
C PRO A 44 1.28 10.16 -2.77
N ASP A 45 1.09 11.46 -2.73
CA ASP A 45 0.91 12.27 -1.53
C ASP A 45 -0.56 12.44 -1.11
N LEU A 46 -1.49 11.71 -1.76
CA LEU A 46 -2.93 11.81 -1.52
C LEU A 46 -3.29 11.62 -0.04
N ASN A 47 -2.82 10.52 0.56
CA ASN A 47 -3.03 10.25 1.98
C ASN A 47 -2.12 9.11 2.47
N SER A 48 -1.59 9.22 3.68
CA SER A 48 -0.74 8.18 4.27
C SER A 48 -1.45 6.83 4.47
N SER A 49 -2.78 6.83 4.61
CA SER A 49 -3.59 5.62 4.70
C SER A 49 -3.49 4.75 3.44
N ILE A 50 -3.20 5.32 2.26
CA ILE A 50 -3.01 4.55 1.02
C ILE A 50 -1.84 3.58 1.19
N TYR A 51 -0.76 4.00 1.83
CA TYR A 51 0.39 3.13 2.09
C TYR A 51 0.12 2.11 3.21
N VAL A 52 -0.74 2.43 4.18
CA VAL A 52 -1.22 1.44 5.17
C VAL A 52 -1.99 0.32 4.45
N HIS A 53 -2.88 0.69 3.53
CA HIS A 53 -3.61 -0.23 2.67
C HIS A 53 -2.68 -1.06 1.79
N GLY A 54 -1.68 -0.44 1.14
CA GLY A 54 -0.66 -1.12 0.36
C GLY A 54 0.11 -2.16 1.16
N ALA A 55 0.52 -1.83 2.40
CA ALA A 55 1.24 -2.74 3.27
C ALA A 55 0.36 -3.96 3.61
N ALA A 56 -0.92 -3.74 3.96
CA ALA A 56 -1.87 -4.82 4.25
C ALA A 56 -2.09 -5.75 3.04
N ILE A 57 -2.13 -5.19 1.81
CA ILE A 57 -2.27 -5.98 0.57
C ILE A 57 -1.07 -6.91 0.40
N TYR A 58 0.15 -6.37 0.39
CA TYR A 58 1.35 -7.17 0.12
C TYR A 58 1.67 -8.14 1.25
N GLU A 59 1.40 -7.76 2.50
CA GLU A 59 1.51 -8.66 3.64
C GLU A 59 0.57 -9.87 3.52
N ALA A 60 -0.70 -9.63 3.16
CA ALA A 60 -1.67 -10.71 2.97
C ALA A 60 -1.32 -11.60 1.77
N LEU A 61 -0.80 -11.04 0.68
CA LEU A 61 -0.32 -11.80 -0.48
C LEU A 61 0.90 -12.65 -0.12
N ALA A 62 1.90 -12.09 0.55
CA ALA A 62 3.10 -12.80 0.99
C ALA A 62 2.78 -13.94 1.97
N ASN A 63 1.84 -13.73 2.89
CA ASN A 63 1.41 -14.77 3.85
C ASN A 63 0.68 -15.95 3.17
N ARG A 64 -0.01 -15.70 2.03
CA ARG A 64 -0.80 -16.74 1.32
C ARG A 64 -0.03 -17.43 0.21
N GLU A 65 1.05 -16.84 -0.27
CA GLU A 65 1.84 -17.36 -1.38
C GLU A 65 2.74 -18.52 -0.94
N LYS A 66 2.67 -19.63 -1.68
CA LYS A 66 3.44 -20.85 -1.40
C LYS A 66 4.71 -20.94 -2.25
N VAL A 67 4.74 -20.26 -3.39
CA VAL A 67 5.90 -20.25 -4.29
C VAL A 67 6.93 -19.26 -3.76
N ALA A 68 8.08 -19.75 -3.31
CA ALA A 68 9.14 -18.94 -2.69
C ALA A 68 9.53 -17.69 -3.50
N VAL A 69 9.68 -17.83 -4.82
CA VAL A 69 10.03 -16.72 -5.72
C VAL A 69 8.94 -15.64 -5.72
N LYS A 70 7.66 -16.03 -5.81
CA LYS A 70 6.54 -15.08 -5.79
C LYS A 70 6.34 -14.45 -4.42
N LYS A 71 6.53 -15.23 -3.35
CA LYS A 71 6.49 -14.74 -1.97
C LYS A 71 7.53 -13.66 -1.76
N LYS A 72 8.77 -13.87 -2.22
CA LYS A 72 9.84 -12.87 -2.17
C LYS A 72 9.44 -11.57 -2.88
N ILE A 73 8.86 -11.64 -4.08
CA ILE A 73 8.38 -10.46 -4.81
C ILE A 73 7.35 -9.67 -3.98
N TYR A 74 6.43 -10.34 -3.29
CA TYR A 74 5.46 -9.67 -2.42
C TYR A 74 6.10 -9.04 -1.18
N ILE A 75 7.11 -9.69 -0.59
CA ILE A 75 7.88 -9.13 0.53
C ILE A 75 8.67 -7.90 0.08
N ASP A 76 9.38 -7.98 -1.04
CA ASP A 76 10.14 -6.85 -1.58
C ASP A 76 9.21 -5.66 -1.89
N SER A 77 8.02 -5.93 -2.42
CA SER A 77 6.99 -4.93 -2.66
C SER A 77 6.46 -4.31 -1.36
N LEU A 78 6.25 -5.11 -0.30
CA LEU A 78 5.87 -4.62 1.03
C LEU A 78 6.93 -3.64 1.57
N LEU A 79 8.21 -3.99 1.46
CA LEU A 79 9.31 -3.12 1.90
C LEU A 79 9.40 -1.83 1.09
N LEU A 80 9.10 -1.90 -0.21
CA LEU A 80 8.99 -0.73 -1.07
C LEU A 80 7.85 0.20 -0.64
N VAL A 81 6.67 -0.34 -0.29
CA VAL A 81 5.55 0.46 0.22
C VAL A 81 5.92 1.25 1.47
N TYR A 82 6.67 0.65 2.39
CA TYR A 82 7.19 1.38 3.56
C TYR A 82 8.15 2.51 3.16
N ASN A 83 9.05 2.29 2.19
CA ASN A 83 9.91 3.36 1.70
C ASN A 83 9.12 4.51 1.08
N LEU A 84 8.09 4.22 0.27
CA LEU A 84 7.23 5.24 -0.33
C LEU A 84 6.46 6.02 0.73
N ARG A 85 5.95 5.36 1.77
CA ARG A 85 5.30 6.05 2.90
C ARG A 85 6.25 7.01 3.61
N MET A 86 7.50 6.61 3.83
CA MET A 86 8.51 7.50 4.42
C MET A 86 8.81 8.69 3.52
N MET A 87 8.85 8.49 2.21
CA MET A 87 9.12 9.54 1.22
C MET A 87 7.98 10.55 1.12
N HIS A 88 6.72 10.10 1.11
CA HIS A 88 5.58 10.97 0.81
C HIS A 88 4.79 11.44 2.03
N CYS A 89 4.99 10.84 3.22
CA CYS A 89 4.14 11.12 4.39
C CYS A 89 4.88 11.62 5.64
N ASN A 90 6.20 11.86 5.56
CA ASN A 90 7.03 12.32 6.68
C ASN A 90 6.89 11.48 7.97
N ASP A 91 6.67 10.17 7.83
CA ASP A 91 6.35 9.23 8.94
C ASP A 91 7.50 8.24 9.17
N LYS A 92 8.75 8.76 9.15
CA LYS A 92 9.95 7.93 9.02
C LYS A 92 10.15 6.96 10.19
N GLU A 93 10.05 7.43 11.44
CA GLU A 93 10.35 6.61 12.62
C GLU A 93 9.37 5.44 12.79
N ASN A 94 8.06 5.72 12.72
CA ASN A 94 7.03 4.68 12.85
C ASN A 94 7.12 3.63 11.73
N VAL A 95 7.47 4.06 10.52
CA VAL A 95 7.51 3.18 9.35
C VAL A 95 8.80 2.37 9.32
N LEU A 96 9.92 2.92 9.79
CA LEU A 96 11.19 2.20 9.84
C LEU A 96 11.10 0.95 10.72
N TRP A 97 10.49 1.06 11.90
CA TRP A 97 10.28 -0.10 12.78
C TRP A 97 9.40 -1.16 12.12
N ARG A 98 8.30 -0.75 11.46
CA ARG A 98 7.40 -1.68 10.75
C ARG A 98 8.09 -2.40 9.60
N LYS A 99 8.96 -1.69 8.88
CA LYS A 99 9.80 -2.25 7.81
C LYS A 99 10.75 -3.31 8.37
N ALA A 100 11.48 -2.99 9.44
CA ALA A 100 12.41 -3.92 10.08
C ALA A 100 11.69 -5.16 10.63
N SER A 101 10.56 -4.96 11.32
CA SER A 101 9.73 -6.05 11.85
C SER A 101 9.21 -6.96 10.75
N SER A 102 8.73 -6.40 9.63
CA SER A 102 8.24 -7.18 8.49
C SER A 102 9.35 -7.97 7.81
N ALA A 103 10.54 -7.37 7.64
CA ALA A 103 11.71 -8.04 7.06
C ALA A 103 12.23 -9.19 7.95
N PHE A 104 12.16 -9.05 9.26
CA PHE A 104 12.55 -10.11 10.19
C PHE A 104 11.52 -11.25 10.25
N ARG A 105 10.23 -10.93 10.11
CA ARG A 105 9.13 -11.91 10.21
C ARG A 105 9.06 -12.89 9.04
N PHE A 106 9.44 -12.45 7.83
CA PHE A 106 9.22 -13.20 6.59
C PHE A 106 10.43 -13.98 6.13
#